data_AF-A0A815X2I0-F1
#
_entry.id   AF-A0A815X2I0-F1
#
_cell.length_a   1.000
_cell.length_b   1.000
_cell.length_c   1.000
_cell.angle_alpha   90.00
_cell.angle_beta   90.00
_cell.angle_gamma   90.00
#
_symmetry.space_group_name_H-M   'P 1'
#
loop_
_entity.id
_entity.type
_entity.pdbx_description
1 polymer ?
#
loop_
_entity_poly.entity_id
_entity_poly.type
_entity_poly.pdbx_seq_one_letter_code
_entity_poly.pdbx_strand_id
1 'polypeptide(L)'
;KEQNIKTLREIIDGIISMGSITQYEVDRISLRSTLELKHPWAFSFFHWLMGTNRYHFSAIPSVHRMKSVQTDYQYFIKHEDIVKHVNFKRLRDEKGSIFAFHGSPQENWHSILRSGLQIGKGGYLLNGAAHGAGIYVSPSFDFSTSYVRNSRYSQPESTGSNNYSYGREVSYK
;
A
#
# COMPACT_ATOMS: atom_id res chain seq x y z
N LYS A 1 -5.91 -2.17 -24.05
CA LYS A 1 -5.77 -2.11 -22.56
C LYS A 1 -5.33 -3.46 -22.00
N GLU A 2 -6.04 -4.54 -22.33
CA GLU A 2 -5.73 -5.90 -21.86
C GLU A 2 -4.34 -6.40 -22.29
N GLN A 3 -3.97 -6.22 -23.56
CA GLN A 3 -2.63 -6.55 -24.05
C GLN A 3 -1.51 -5.84 -23.27
N ASN A 4 -1.69 -4.55 -22.93
CA ASN A 4 -0.69 -3.80 -22.17
C ASN A 4 -0.57 -4.30 -20.72
N ILE A 5 -1.68 -4.77 -20.13
CA ILE A 5 -1.66 -5.38 -18.79
C ILE A 5 -0.91 -6.71 -18.82
N LYS A 6 -1.12 -7.52 -19.87
CA LYS A 6 -0.41 -8.78 -20.06
C LYS A 6 1.11 -8.55 -20.18
N THR A 7 1.53 -7.63 -21.05
CA THR A 7 2.94 -7.26 -21.20
C THR A 7 3.53 -6.70 -19.90
N LEU A 8 2.77 -5.91 -19.14
CA LEU A 8 3.23 -5.41 -17.84
C LEU A 8 3.46 -6.55 -16.83
N ARG A 9 2.61 -7.57 -16.81
CA ARG A 9 2.81 -8.76 -15.96
C ARG A 9 4.07 -9.51 -16.36
N GLU A 10 4.28 -9.76 -17.65
CA GLU A 10 5.50 -10.40 -18.17
C GLU A 10 6.77 -9.62 -17.75
N ILE A 11 6.71 -8.28 -17.80
CA ILE A 11 7.80 -7.41 -17.31
C ILE A 11 8.04 -7.60 -15.81
N ILE A 12 6.97 -7.55 -15.00
CA ILE A 12 7.04 -7.67 -13.53
C ILE A 12 7.57 -9.04 -13.11
N ASP A 13 7.10 -10.11 -13.74
CA ASP A 13 7.54 -11.48 -13.49
C ASP A 13 9.03 -11.68 -13.85
N GLY A 14 9.57 -10.84 -14.73
CA GLY A 14 10.98 -10.79 -15.08
C GLY A 14 11.87 -10.04 -14.08
N ILE A 15 11.32 -9.34 -13.09
CA ILE A 15 12.10 -8.61 -12.08
C ILE A 15 12.58 -9.60 -11.02
N ILE A 16 13.90 -9.66 -10.81
CA ILE A 16 14.52 -10.50 -9.77
C ILE A 16 14.25 -9.94 -8.36
N SER A 17 14.45 -10.76 -7.33
CA SER A 17 14.22 -10.34 -5.94
C SER A 17 15.09 -9.14 -5.54
N MET A 18 14.60 -8.29 -4.64
CA MET A 18 15.38 -7.14 -4.15
C MET A 18 16.73 -7.56 -3.54
N GLY A 19 16.80 -8.71 -2.85
CA GLY A 19 18.05 -9.23 -2.31
C GLY A 19 19.06 -9.64 -3.38
N SER A 20 18.59 -10.08 -4.55
CA SER A 20 19.44 -10.30 -5.73
C SER A 20 19.88 -8.96 -6.32
N ILE A 21 18.99 -7.98 -6.43
CA ILE A 21 19.29 -6.64 -6.97
C ILE A 21 20.40 -5.95 -6.15
N THR A 22 20.36 -6.04 -4.82
CA THR A 22 21.36 -5.41 -3.94
C THR A 22 22.78 -5.98 -4.13
N GLN A 23 22.91 -7.21 -4.66
CA GLN A 23 24.22 -7.79 -4.98
C GLN A 23 24.89 -7.09 -6.18
N TYR A 24 24.10 -6.38 -6.99
CA TYR A 24 24.57 -5.61 -8.13
C TYR A 24 24.76 -4.11 -7.81
N GLU A 25 24.76 -3.71 -6.54
CA GLU A 25 24.89 -2.29 -6.11
C GLU A 25 26.09 -1.57 -6.74
N VAL A 26 27.15 -2.31 -7.08
CA VAL A 26 28.39 -1.76 -7.65
C VAL A 26 28.42 -1.80 -9.18
N ASP A 27 27.57 -2.61 -9.83
CA ASP A 27 27.58 -2.80 -11.29
C ASP A 27 26.18 -2.70 -11.92
N ARG A 28 25.83 -1.48 -12.29
CA ARG A 28 24.59 -1.15 -12.99
C ARG A 28 24.49 -1.82 -14.36
N ILE A 29 25.63 -2.09 -15.01
CA ILE A 29 25.66 -2.66 -16.35
C ILE A 29 25.22 -4.12 -16.29
N SER A 30 25.77 -4.90 -15.36
CA SER A 30 25.34 -6.30 -15.17
C SER A 30 23.90 -6.42 -14.65
N LEU A 31 23.43 -5.51 -13.79
CA LEU A 31 22.01 -5.46 -13.40
C LEU A 31 21.10 -5.28 -14.62
N ARG A 32 21.45 -4.33 -15.49
CA ARG A 32 20.71 -4.06 -16.72
C ARG A 32 20.66 -5.30 -17.61
N SER A 33 21.82 -5.89 -17.90
CA SER A 33 21.89 -7.10 -18.73
C SER A 33 21.08 -8.24 -18.13
N THR A 34 21.13 -8.43 -16.80
CA THR A 34 20.39 -9.51 -16.10
C THR A 34 18.87 -9.34 -16.23
N LEU A 35 18.37 -8.12 -16.07
CA LEU A 35 16.94 -7.82 -16.22
C LEU A 35 16.49 -7.90 -17.68
N GLU A 36 17.29 -7.37 -18.61
CA GLU A 36 16.96 -7.39 -20.04
C GLU A 36 16.99 -8.79 -20.65
N LEU A 37 17.74 -9.75 -20.06
CA LEU A 37 17.64 -11.18 -20.41
C LEU A 37 16.24 -11.77 -20.17
N LYS A 38 15.48 -11.22 -19.21
CA LYS A 38 14.12 -11.67 -18.91
C LYS A 38 13.09 -10.95 -19.77
N HIS A 39 13.21 -9.64 -19.90
CA HIS A 39 12.36 -8.85 -20.79
C HIS A 39 13.07 -7.56 -21.21
N PRO A 40 13.01 -7.14 -22.49
CA PRO A 40 13.74 -5.96 -22.98
C PRO A 40 13.44 -4.65 -22.24
N TRP A 41 12.27 -4.54 -21.61
CA TRP A 41 11.82 -3.35 -20.88
C TRP A 41 11.95 -3.47 -19.35
N ALA A 42 12.42 -4.61 -18.83
CA ALA A 42 12.48 -4.85 -17.39
C ALA A 42 13.36 -3.82 -16.67
N PHE A 43 14.54 -3.50 -17.21
CA PHE A 43 15.41 -2.49 -16.62
C PHE A 43 14.78 -1.10 -16.61
N SER A 44 14.22 -0.65 -17.75
CA SER A 44 13.55 0.65 -17.85
C SER A 44 12.36 0.78 -16.91
N PHE A 45 11.55 -0.29 -16.80
CA PHE A 45 10.43 -0.34 -15.88
C PHE A 45 10.88 -0.32 -14.41
N PHE A 46 11.87 -1.13 -14.04
CA PHE A 46 12.44 -1.13 -12.70
C PHE A 46 13.00 0.25 -12.34
N HIS A 47 13.76 0.87 -13.24
CA HIS A 47 14.30 2.21 -13.05
C HIS A 47 13.21 3.26 -12.85
N TRP A 48 12.13 3.20 -13.64
CA TRP A 48 10.97 4.07 -13.46
C TRP A 48 10.27 3.81 -12.12
N LEU A 49 10.07 2.55 -11.72
CA LEU A 49 9.45 2.17 -10.46
C LEU A 49 10.24 2.74 -9.27
N MET A 50 11.57 2.62 -9.30
CA MET A 50 12.45 3.15 -8.27
C MET A 50 12.51 4.68 -8.28
N GLY A 51 12.62 5.29 -9.46
CA GLY A 51 12.71 6.76 -9.59
C GLY A 51 11.42 7.50 -9.26
N THR A 52 10.26 6.82 -9.33
CA THR A 52 8.96 7.42 -8.99
C THR A 52 8.50 7.11 -7.57
N ASN A 53 9.12 6.15 -6.88
CA ASN A 53 8.85 5.88 -5.47
C ASN A 53 9.61 6.88 -4.58
N ARG A 54 8.90 7.91 -4.12
CA ARG A 54 9.45 8.92 -3.19
C ARG A 54 9.25 8.57 -1.71
N TYR A 55 8.69 7.40 -1.41
CA TYR A 55 8.33 7.02 -0.07
C TYR A 55 9.44 6.18 0.54
N HIS A 56 9.95 6.62 1.67
CA HIS A 56 10.94 5.88 2.43
C HIS A 56 10.26 5.17 3.60
N PHE A 57 10.37 3.84 3.60
CA PHE A 57 9.87 3.00 4.69
C PHE A 57 10.99 2.77 5.70
N SER A 58 10.75 3.11 6.96
CA SER A 58 11.65 2.80 8.07
C SER A 58 10.92 1.89 9.05
N ALA A 59 11.49 0.72 9.38
CA ALA A 59 10.93 -0.15 10.40
C ALA A 59 10.87 0.57 11.75
N ILE A 60 9.77 0.42 12.48
CA ILE A 60 9.61 1.01 13.80
C ILE A 60 10.33 0.11 14.83
N PRO A 61 11.29 0.66 15.60
CA PRO A 61 11.95 -0.10 16.67
C PRO A 61 10.93 -0.67 17.65
N SER A 62 11.18 -1.87 18.19
CA SER A 62 10.24 -2.59 19.07
C SER A 62 9.72 -1.74 20.23
N VAL A 63 10.56 -0.89 20.82
CA VAL A 63 10.22 0.00 21.93
C VAL A 63 9.22 1.10 21.56
N HIS A 64 9.09 1.45 20.27
CA HIS A 64 8.17 2.46 19.76
C HIS A 64 6.95 1.87 19.04
N ARG A 65 6.84 0.54 18.96
CA ARG A 65 5.70 -0.12 18.30
C ARG A 65 4.43 0.11 19.08
N MET A 66 3.33 0.34 18.35
CA MET A 66 2.01 0.45 18.96
C MET A 66 1.55 -0.94 19.38
N LYS A 67 1.36 -1.16 20.68
CA LYS A 67 0.88 -2.45 21.21
C LYS A 67 -0.55 -2.78 20.78
N SER A 68 -1.35 -1.76 20.46
CA SER A 68 -2.70 -1.91 19.92
C SER A 68 -2.72 -2.43 18.48
N VAL A 69 -1.60 -2.35 17.77
CA VAL A 69 -1.46 -2.89 16.42
C VAL A 69 -0.95 -4.32 16.54
N GLN A 70 -1.80 -5.29 16.17
CA GLN A 70 -1.60 -6.73 16.37
C GLN A 70 -0.58 -7.34 15.39
N THR A 71 0.54 -6.66 15.13
CA THR A 71 1.62 -7.13 14.25
C THR A 71 2.94 -6.44 14.58
N ASP A 72 4.04 -7.18 14.43
CA ASP A 72 5.40 -6.65 14.57
C ASP A 72 5.90 -5.89 13.33
N TYR A 73 5.22 -6.07 12.19
CA TYR A 73 5.56 -5.45 10.91
C TYR A 73 5.05 -4.01 10.82
N GLN A 74 5.54 -3.15 11.73
CA GLN A 74 5.18 -1.73 11.78
C GLN A 74 6.29 -0.87 11.17
N TYR A 75 5.91 0.01 10.25
CA TYR A 75 6.82 0.88 9.52
C TYR A 75 6.32 2.32 9.56
N PHE A 76 7.25 3.27 9.69
CA PHE A 76 6.97 4.68 9.44
C PHE A 76 7.29 5.02 7.99
N ILE A 77 6.44 5.82 7.38
CA ILE A 77 6.61 6.27 6.01
C ILE A 77 7.00 7.73 6.03
N LYS A 78 8.21 8.03 5.55
CA LYS A 78 8.65 9.41 5.35
C LYS A 78 8.31 9.82 3.91
N HIS A 79 7.63 10.95 3.79
CA HIS A 79 7.37 11.61 2.51
C HIS A 79 7.84 13.06 2.60
N GLU A 80 8.66 13.48 1.64
CA GLU A 80 9.23 14.82 1.58
C GLU A 80 8.38 15.71 0.68
N ASP A 81 7.35 16.34 1.26
CA ASP A 81 6.62 17.45 0.63
C ASP A 81 6.59 18.62 1.63
N ILE A 82 7.49 19.58 1.41
CA ILE A 82 7.69 20.72 2.30
C ILE A 82 6.42 21.56 2.40
N VAL A 83 5.68 21.75 1.29
CA VAL A 83 4.47 22.57 1.28
C VAL A 83 3.36 21.89 2.09
N LYS A 84 3.13 20.59 1.89
CA LYS A 84 2.16 19.83 2.70
C LYS A 84 2.56 19.79 4.17
N HIS A 85 3.85 19.63 4.46
CA HIS A 85 4.35 19.60 5.83
C HIS A 85 4.14 20.92 6.57
N VAL A 86 4.48 22.05 5.95
CA VAL A 86 4.27 23.39 6.52
C VAL A 86 2.79 23.65 6.76
N ASN A 87 1.92 23.32 5.80
CA ASN A 87 0.48 23.47 5.94
C ASN A 87 -0.09 22.60 7.06
N PHE A 88 0.35 21.34 7.15
CA PHE A 88 -0.04 20.44 8.23
C PHE A 88 0.39 20.98 9.59
N LYS A 89 1.65 21.42 9.73
CA LYS A 89 2.18 21.98 10.99
C LYS A 89 1.36 23.18 11.45
N ARG A 90 1.08 24.13 10.55
CA ARG A 90 0.26 25.31 10.85
C ARG A 90 -1.13 24.91 11.36
N LEU A 91 -1.84 24.04 10.62
CA LEU A 91 -3.18 23.61 10.99
C LEU A 91 -3.21 22.80 12.29
N ARG A 92 -2.21 21.95 12.52
CA ARG A 92 -2.04 21.21 13.77
C ARG A 92 -1.86 22.16 14.95
N ASP A 93 -1.02 23.18 14.82
CA ASP A 93 -0.77 24.12 15.91
C ASP A 93 -2.03 24.96 16.22
N GLU A 94 -2.87 25.23 15.21
CA GLU A 94 -4.14 25.96 15.36
C GLU A 94 -5.32 25.10 15.86
N LYS A 95 -5.40 23.83 15.44
CA LYS A 95 -6.61 22.98 15.60
C LYS A 95 -6.36 21.69 16.37
N GLY A 96 -5.10 21.36 16.67
CA GLY A 96 -4.69 20.06 17.16
C GLY A 96 -4.65 18.99 16.06
N SER A 97 -4.25 17.79 16.45
CA SER A 97 -4.29 16.60 15.59
C SER A 97 -4.50 15.35 16.43
N ILE A 98 -5.11 14.34 15.82
CA ILE A 98 -5.29 13.01 16.41
C ILE A 98 -4.64 11.94 15.53
N PHE A 99 -4.25 10.83 16.15
CA PHE A 99 -3.91 9.62 15.42
C PHE A 99 -5.16 8.79 15.19
N ALA A 100 -5.29 8.26 13.98
CA ALA A 100 -6.38 7.37 13.59
C ALA A 100 -5.88 6.37 12.53
N PHE A 101 -6.54 5.23 12.47
CA PHE A 101 -6.28 4.17 11.51
C PHE A 101 -7.20 4.29 10.30
N HIS A 102 -6.68 3.88 9.16
CA HIS A 102 -7.44 3.72 7.92
C HIS A 102 -7.09 2.36 7.32
N GLY A 103 -8.08 1.50 7.16
CA GLY A 103 -7.93 0.23 6.45
C GLY A 103 -8.35 0.38 4.99
N SER A 104 -7.57 -0.22 4.10
CA SER A 104 -7.88 -0.27 2.67
C SER A 104 -7.38 -1.59 2.08
N PRO A 105 -8.04 -2.12 1.03
CA PRO A 105 -7.55 -3.26 0.26
C PRO A 105 -6.14 -3.04 -0.29
N GLN A 106 -5.39 -4.13 -0.47
CA GLN A 106 -3.97 -4.12 -0.84
C GLN A 106 -3.70 -3.32 -2.12
N GLU A 107 -4.55 -3.46 -3.13
CA GLU A 107 -4.43 -2.84 -4.44
C GLU A 107 -4.53 -1.30 -4.40
N ASN A 108 -5.14 -0.73 -3.35
CA ASN A 108 -5.30 0.72 -3.21
C ASN A 108 -4.04 1.39 -2.64
N TRP A 109 -3.22 0.66 -1.89
CA TRP A 109 -2.08 1.24 -1.18
C TRP A 109 -1.08 1.90 -2.13
N HIS A 110 -0.89 1.36 -3.32
CA HIS A 110 -0.01 1.98 -4.31
C HIS A 110 -0.46 3.40 -4.73
N SER A 111 -1.77 3.65 -4.78
CA SER A 111 -2.34 4.98 -5.07
C SER A 111 -2.33 5.88 -3.84
N ILE A 112 -2.72 5.35 -2.67
CA ILE A 112 -2.72 6.07 -1.39
C ILE A 112 -1.31 6.57 -1.06
N LEU A 113 -0.30 5.71 -1.23
CA LEU A 113 1.12 6.03 -1.11
C LEU A 113 1.64 6.87 -2.26
N ARG A 114 0.84 7.55 -3.08
CA ARG A 114 1.38 8.53 -4.05
C ARG A 114 0.59 9.81 -4.04
N SER A 115 -0.71 9.68 -3.94
CA SER A 115 -1.64 10.79 -4.02
C SER A 115 -2.29 11.12 -2.69
N GLY A 116 -2.00 10.35 -1.63
CA GLY A 116 -2.66 10.45 -0.33
C GLY A 116 -4.04 9.80 -0.33
N LEU A 117 -4.72 9.85 0.82
CA LEU A 117 -6.12 9.46 0.91
C LEU A 117 -6.99 10.44 0.12
N GLN A 118 -7.82 9.90 -0.76
CA GLN A 118 -8.72 10.69 -1.60
C GLN A 118 -10.17 10.35 -1.29
N ILE A 119 -11.04 11.36 -1.38
CA ILE A 119 -12.48 11.14 -1.33
C ILE A 119 -12.88 10.46 -2.63
N GLY A 120 -13.43 9.24 -2.53
CA GLY A 120 -13.89 8.50 -3.69
C GLY A 120 -14.98 9.29 -4.44
N LYS A 121 -14.90 9.32 -5.77
CA LYS A 121 -15.86 9.99 -6.64
C LYS A 121 -16.51 8.95 -7.56
N GLY A 122 -17.84 8.99 -7.70
CA GLY A 122 -18.59 8.11 -8.61
C GLY A 122 -18.58 6.63 -8.21
N GLY A 123 -18.61 5.73 -9.21
CA GLY A 123 -18.70 4.26 -9.03
C GLY A 123 -17.44 3.55 -8.52
N TYR A 124 -16.42 4.29 -8.08
CA TYR A 124 -15.15 3.74 -7.57
C TYR A 124 -15.11 3.62 -6.03
N LEU A 125 -16.28 3.67 -5.39
CA LEU A 125 -16.44 3.46 -3.95
C LEU A 125 -16.59 1.96 -3.68
N LEU A 126 -15.54 1.32 -3.15
CA LEU A 126 -15.60 -0.09 -2.72
C LEU A 126 -16.57 -0.30 -1.56
N ASN A 127 -16.63 0.69 -0.66
CA ASN A 127 -17.58 0.75 0.45
C ASN A 127 -18.46 1.99 0.27
N GLY A 128 -19.77 1.86 0.54
CA GLY A 128 -20.72 2.96 0.41
C GLY A 128 -20.40 4.16 1.31
N ALA A 129 -20.94 5.32 0.97
CA ALA A 129 -20.75 6.58 1.70
C ALA A 129 -21.83 6.77 2.78
N ALA A 130 -21.84 5.90 3.80
CA ALA A 130 -22.90 5.86 4.83
C ALA A 130 -23.10 7.21 5.58
N HIS A 131 -22.02 7.98 5.74
CA HIS A 131 -22.04 9.31 6.36
C HIS A 131 -21.69 10.42 5.35
N GLY A 132 -21.92 10.17 4.05
CA GLY A 132 -21.59 11.11 2.98
C GLY A 132 -20.13 11.02 2.50
N ALA A 133 -19.77 11.91 1.59
CA ALA A 133 -18.46 11.92 0.96
C ALA A 133 -17.37 12.37 1.95
N GLY A 134 -16.42 11.48 2.25
CA GLY A 134 -15.36 11.77 3.21
C GLY A 134 -14.28 10.71 3.27
N ILE A 135 -13.24 11.00 4.05
CA ILE A 135 -12.19 10.05 4.41
C ILE A 135 -12.59 9.44 5.76
N TYR A 136 -12.80 8.12 5.78
CA TYR A 136 -13.23 7.39 6.97
C TYR A 136 -12.01 6.87 7.71
N VAL A 137 -11.90 7.19 8.99
CA VAL A 137 -10.82 6.75 9.88
C VAL A 137 -11.40 6.30 11.23
N SER A 138 -10.66 5.50 11.98
CA SER A 138 -11.09 5.01 13.30
C SER A 138 -9.94 5.05 14.32
N PRO A 139 -10.18 5.37 15.60
CA PRO A 139 -9.16 5.19 16.64
C PRO A 139 -8.88 3.71 16.95
N SER A 140 -9.74 2.79 16.50
CA SER A 140 -9.58 1.35 16.71
C SER A 140 -8.88 0.71 15.51
N PHE A 141 -7.72 0.10 15.77
CA PHE A 141 -6.99 -0.68 14.77
C PHE A 141 -7.86 -1.82 14.24
N ASP A 142 -8.47 -2.61 15.14
CA ASP A 142 -9.30 -3.77 14.79
C ASP A 142 -10.47 -3.40 13.87
N PHE A 143 -11.12 -2.27 14.14
CA PHE A 143 -12.19 -1.76 13.28
C PHE A 143 -11.66 -1.38 11.90
N SER A 144 -10.53 -0.68 11.82
CA SER A 144 -9.93 -0.38 10.52
C SER A 144 -9.46 -1.64 9.79
N THR A 145 -8.99 -2.67 10.49
CA THR A 145 -8.54 -3.93 9.87
C THR A 145 -9.67 -4.65 9.12
N SER A 146 -10.94 -4.49 9.51
CA SER A 146 -12.06 -5.08 8.76
C SER A 146 -12.16 -4.55 7.33
N TYR A 147 -11.68 -3.32 7.07
CA TYR A 147 -11.64 -2.69 5.74
C TYR A 147 -10.40 -3.09 4.91
N VAL A 148 -9.50 -3.90 5.48
CA VAL A 148 -8.34 -4.45 4.76
C VAL A 148 -8.74 -5.69 3.93
N ARG A 149 -9.79 -6.44 4.34
CA ARG A 149 -10.17 -7.72 3.73
C ARG A 149 -11.03 -7.55 2.45
N ASN A 150 -10.34 -7.75 1.31
CA ASN A 150 -10.78 -8.23 -0.01
C ASN A 150 -11.79 -7.42 -0.86
N SER A 151 -11.26 -6.70 -1.84
CA SER A 151 -11.76 -6.79 -3.22
C SER A 151 -11.46 -8.20 -3.76
N ARG A 152 -12.39 -9.14 -3.57
CA ARG A 152 -12.43 -10.33 -4.42
C ARG A 152 -12.99 -9.86 -5.76
N TYR A 153 -12.11 -9.54 -6.71
CA TYR A 153 -12.43 -9.92 -8.08
C TYR A 153 -12.71 -11.43 -8.02
N SER A 154 -13.97 -11.82 -8.25
CA SER A 154 -14.42 -13.20 -8.31
C SER A 154 -13.54 -13.97 -9.30
N GLN A 155 -12.51 -14.64 -8.79
CA GLN A 155 -11.85 -15.74 -9.50
C GLN A 155 -12.77 -16.95 -9.37
N PRO A 156 -13.12 -17.65 -10.47
CA PRO A 156 -13.84 -18.90 -10.36
C PRO A 156 -13.01 -19.88 -9.54
N GLU A 157 -13.71 -20.63 -8.70
CA GLU A 157 -13.17 -21.52 -7.68
C GLU A 157 -12.01 -22.38 -8.20
N SER A 158 -10.81 -22.17 -7.65
CA SER A 158 -9.85 -23.26 -7.51
C SER A 158 -9.84 -23.69 -6.05
N THR A 159 -10.20 -24.94 -5.85
CA THR A 159 -10.27 -25.65 -4.58
C THR A 159 -8.93 -25.60 -3.87
N GLY A 160 -8.83 -24.75 -2.86
CA GLY A 160 -7.66 -24.61 -2.00
C GLY A 160 -8.07 -24.05 -0.65
N SER A 161 -8.30 -24.96 0.29
CA SER A 161 -8.69 -24.68 1.67
C SER A 161 -7.78 -23.64 2.33
N ASN A 162 -8.34 -22.49 2.69
CA ASN A 162 -7.78 -21.62 3.72
C ASN A 162 -8.90 -21.10 4.61
N ASN A 163 -9.16 -21.88 5.67
CA ASN A 163 -10.05 -21.52 6.76
C ASN A 163 -9.39 -20.43 7.60
N TYR A 164 -9.90 -19.21 7.52
CA TYR A 164 -9.77 -18.24 8.61
C TYR A 164 -11.17 -17.75 8.99
N SER A 165 -11.85 -18.57 9.78
CA SER A 165 -13.08 -18.24 10.48
C SER A 165 -12.80 -17.27 11.62
N TYR A 166 -13.25 -16.04 11.48
CA TYR A 166 -13.58 -15.20 12.63
C TYR A 166 -15.03 -14.74 12.46
N GLY A 167 -15.94 -15.61 12.90
CA GLY A 167 -17.29 -15.21 13.22
C GLY A 167 -17.33 -14.68 14.64
N ARG A 168 -17.97 -13.53 14.83
CA ARG A 168 -18.77 -13.25 16.03
C ARG A 168 -19.90 -12.33 15.64
N GLU A 169 -21.12 -12.85 15.79
CA GLU A 169 -22.32 -12.05 15.95
C GLU A 169 -22.11 -11.08 17.11
N VAL A 170 -22.55 -9.84 16.94
CA VAL A 170 -22.70 -8.89 18.04
C VAL A 170 -24.15 -8.43 18.01
N SER A 171 -24.96 -8.97 18.93
CA SER A 171 -26.28 -8.43 19.22
C SER A 171 -26.11 -7.18 20.07
N TYR A 172 -26.77 -6.09 19.72
CA TYR A 172 -26.82 -4.90 20.57
C TYR A 172 -27.86 -5.12 21.69
N LYS A 173 -27.50 -4.72 22.91
CA LYS A 173 -28.45 -4.34 23.97
C LYS A 173 -28.36 -2.84 24.14
#